data_AF-A0A8S9ZDX5-F1
#
_entry.id   AF-A0A8S9ZDX5-F1
#
_cell.length_a   1.000
_cell.length_b   1.000
_cell.length_c   1.000
_cell.angle_alpha   90.00
_cell.angle_beta   90.00
_cell.angle_gamma   90.00
#
_symmetry.space_group_name_H-M   'P 1'
#
loop_
_entity.id
_entity.type
_entity.pdbx_description
1 polymer ?
#
loop_
_entity_poly.entity_id
_entity_poly.type
_entity_poly.pdbx_seq_one_letter_code
_entity_poly.pdbx_strand_id
1 'polypeptide(L)'
;MNSKICQYCRQQIDKSLKREVEITTFDPFIYVCNVNCDGRWIRDSYIQRFGQFTDLSLGEKLFFRYWNEFILEEINHHLSPYQMPMLLKRFIKEYRERMKKDDLFSNFVYHCAVLRDFNFISDNEMYTLLSLLLNKR
;
A
#
# COMPACT_ATOMS: atom_id res chain seq x y z
N MET A 1 25.28 19.07 -3.46
CA MET A 1 24.90 17.72 -3.92
C MET A 1 23.66 17.86 -4.78
N ASN A 2 23.81 17.86 -6.11
CA ASN A 2 22.72 18.14 -7.05
C ASN A 2 21.79 16.92 -7.15
N SER A 3 20.64 17.01 -6.49
CA SER A 3 19.51 16.10 -6.71
C SER A 3 19.11 16.18 -8.18
N LYS A 4 19.31 15.09 -8.93
CA LYS A 4 18.88 14.98 -10.33
C LYS A 4 17.36 14.80 -10.35
N ILE A 5 16.63 15.92 -10.25
CA ILE A 5 15.20 15.97 -10.53
C ILE A 5 14.98 15.55 -11.99
N CYS A 6 14.19 14.49 -12.19
CA CYS A 6 13.81 13.97 -13.50
C CYS A 6 13.18 15.08 -14.36
N GLN A 7 13.43 15.03 -15.67
CA GLN A 7 12.98 16.04 -16.64
C GLN A 7 11.46 16.24 -16.65
N TYR A 8 10.69 15.17 -16.35
CA TYR A 8 9.25 15.23 -16.16
C TYR A 8 8.84 16.04 -14.91
N CYS A 9 9.53 15.84 -13.77
CA CYS A 9 9.28 16.58 -12.54
C CYS A 9 9.62 18.07 -12.69
N ARG A 10 10.66 18.43 -13.45
CA ARG A 10 10.93 19.85 -13.80
C ARG A 10 9.76 20.47 -14.55
N GLN A 11 9.23 19.78 -15.56
CA GLN A 11 8.10 20.28 -16.34
C GLN A 11 6.81 20.43 -15.53
N GLN A 12 6.58 19.60 -14.51
CA GLN A 12 5.42 19.72 -13.64
C GLN A 12 5.59 20.82 -12.58
N ILE A 13 6.79 21.01 -12.02
CA ILE A 13 7.10 22.14 -11.12
C ILE A 13 6.89 23.47 -11.85
N ASP A 14 7.40 23.59 -13.08
CA ASP A 14 7.24 24.81 -13.90
C ASP A 14 5.78 25.09 -14.28
N LYS A 15 4.92 24.07 -14.32
CA LYS A 15 3.47 24.21 -14.55
C LYS A 15 2.70 24.56 -13.28
N SER A 16 3.11 24.05 -12.12
CA SER A 16 2.48 24.33 -10.82
C SER A 16 2.83 25.73 -10.31
N LEU A 17 4.04 26.23 -10.59
CA LEU A 17 4.43 27.63 -10.31
C LEU A 17 3.61 28.68 -11.07
N LYS A 18 2.82 28.27 -12.08
CA LYS A 18 1.92 29.15 -12.84
C LYS A 18 0.47 29.11 -12.36
N ARG A 19 0.14 28.26 -11.38
CA ARG A 19 -1.19 28.20 -10.78
C ARG A 19 -1.07 28.43 -9.28
N GLU A 20 -1.07 29.70 -8.89
CA GLU A 20 -1.44 30.10 -7.54
C GLU A 20 -2.90 29.68 -7.30
N VAL A 21 -3.09 28.50 -6.72
CA VAL A 21 -4.36 28.10 -6.14
C VAL A 21 -4.08 27.68 -4.70
N GLU A 22 -4.73 28.38 -3.79
CA GLU A 22 -4.66 28.24 -2.34
C GLU A 22 -4.72 26.77 -1.89
N ILE A 23 -3.60 26.24 -1.38
CA ILE A 23 -3.54 24.90 -0.77
C ILE A 23 -3.74 25.07 0.74
N THR A 24 -4.96 24.92 1.22
CA THR A 24 -5.30 24.92 2.65
C THR A 24 -5.25 23.54 3.30
N THR A 25 -4.77 22.51 2.62
CA THR A 25 -4.48 21.20 3.24
C THR A 25 -3.17 20.63 2.69
N PHE A 26 -2.19 20.45 3.56
CA PHE A 26 -0.93 19.79 3.23
C PHE A 26 -1.20 18.30 3.07
N ASP A 27 -1.44 17.85 1.84
CA ASP A 27 -1.45 16.43 1.50
C ASP A 27 0.00 16.01 1.18
N PRO A 28 0.65 15.19 2.04
CA PRO A 28 2.03 14.79 1.86
C PRO A 28 2.28 13.91 0.62
N PHE A 29 1.23 13.54 -0.14
CA PHE A 29 1.31 12.69 -1.33
C PHE A 29 1.23 13.47 -2.67
N ILE A 30 1.09 14.81 -2.66
CA ILE A 30 0.96 15.63 -3.89
C ILE A 30 2.24 15.66 -4.75
N TYR A 31 3.41 15.32 -4.19
CA TYR A 31 4.70 15.38 -4.89
C TYR A 31 5.19 14.03 -5.44
N VAL A 32 4.30 13.05 -5.64
CA VAL A 32 4.68 11.76 -6.23
C VAL A 32 4.81 11.92 -7.75
N CYS A 33 5.99 11.58 -8.26
CA CYS A 33 6.29 11.54 -9.69
C CYS A 33 5.36 10.54 -10.38
N ASN A 34 4.39 11.03 -11.18
CA ASN A 34 3.44 10.23 -11.99
C ASN A 34 4.10 9.57 -13.22
N VAL A 35 5.36 9.13 -13.08
CA VAL A 35 5.99 8.25 -14.05
C VAL A 35 5.79 6.85 -13.52
N ASN A 36 4.95 6.09 -14.23
CA ASN A 36 4.75 4.68 -13.98
C ASN A 36 6.06 3.91 -14.25
N CYS A 37 6.91 3.85 -13.23
CA CYS A 37 8.13 3.04 -13.20
C CYS A 37 7.80 1.55 -13.02
N ASP A 38 6.58 1.26 -12.54
CA ASP A 38 6.07 -0.07 -12.26
C ASP A 38 5.45 -0.68 -13.50
N GLY A 39 6.33 -1.08 -14.43
CA GLY A 39 5.89 -1.74 -15.65
C GLY A 39 4.98 -2.93 -15.33
N ARG A 40 3.91 -3.12 -16.11
CA ARG A 40 2.95 -4.23 -15.98
C ARG A 40 3.63 -5.60 -15.78
N TRP A 41 4.82 -5.76 -16.34
CA TRP A 41 5.67 -6.93 -16.17
C TRP A 41 5.98 -7.29 -14.71
N ILE A 42 6.14 -6.33 -13.79
CA ILE A 42 6.38 -6.60 -12.36
C ILE A 42 5.17 -7.27 -11.76
N ARG A 43 3.99 -6.67 -11.99
CA ARG A 43 2.71 -7.19 -11.53
C ARG A 43 2.45 -8.59 -12.06
N ASP A 44 2.64 -8.78 -13.37
CA ASP A 44 2.42 -10.07 -14.04
C ASP A 44 3.40 -11.14 -13.51
N SER A 45 4.66 -10.77 -13.26
CA SER A 45 5.67 -11.66 -12.68
C SER A 45 5.31 -12.11 -11.26
N TYR A 46 4.80 -11.19 -10.43
CA TYR A 46 4.33 -11.53 -9.08
C TYR A 46 3.15 -12.49 -9.12
N ILE A 47 2.15 -12.23 -9.97
CA ILE A 47 0.98 -13.11 -10.12
C ILE A 47 1.40 -14.51 -10.54
N GLN A 48 2.29 -14.63 -11.54
CA GLN A 48 2.76 -15.92 -12.03
C GLN A 48 3.56 -16.69 -10.97
N ARG A 49 4.54 -16.06 -10.32
CA ARG A 49 5.36 -16.72 -9.28
C ARG A 49 4.51 -17.15 -8.10
N PHE A 50 3.57 -16.29 -7.69
CA PHE A 50 2.74 -16.58 -6.53
C PHE A 50 1.71 -17.70 -6.80
N GLY A 51 1.27 -17.85 -8.04
CA GLY A 51 0.42 -18.98 -8.47
C GLY A 51 1.11 -20.34 -8.38
N GLN A 52 2.45 -20.39 -8.37
CA GLN A 52 3.24 -21.63 -8.36
C GLN A 52 3.39 -22.26 -6.96
N PHE A 53 3.06 -21.55 -5.89
CA PHE A 53 3.09 -22.12 -4.53
C PHE A 53 2.03 -23.21 -4.41
N THR A 54 2.46 -24.44 -4.10
CA THR A 54 1.56 -25.59 -3.95
C THR A 54 1.15 -25.84 -2.49
N ASP A 55 1.92 -25.26 -1.57
CA ASP A 55 1.79 -25.31 -0.12
C ASP A 55 0.85 -24.23 0.46
N LEU A 56 0.53 -23.18 -0.31
CA LEU A 56 -0.41 -22.15 0.10
C LEU A 56 -1.86 -22.52 -0.19
N SER A 57 -2.72 -22.28 0.80
CA SER A 57 -4.17 -22.37 0.66
C SER A 57 -4.71 -21.31 -0.31
N LEU A 58 -5.93 -21.52 -0.82
CA LEU A 58 -6.59 -20.55 -1.70
C LEU A 58 -6.82 -19.20 -1.00
N GLY A 59 -7.13 -19.22 0.29
CA GLY A 59 -7.35 -18.02 1.11
C GLY A 59 -6.07 -17.20 1.26
N GLU A 60 -4.95 -17.84 1.59
CA GLU A 60 -3.63 -17.18 1.64
C GLU A 60 -3.26 -16.62 0.27
N LYS A 61 -3.47 -17.40 -0.80
CA LYS A 61 -3.20 -16.96 -2.16
C LYS A 61 -3.96 -15.68 -2.53
N LEU A 62 -5.25 -15.66 -2.23
CA LEU A 62 -6.13 -14.55 -2.52
C LEU A 62 -5.79 -13.32 -1.67
N PHE A 63 -5.51 -13.51 -0.39
CA PHE A 63 -5.11 -12.43 0.50
C PHE A 63 -3.83 -11.74 0.01
N PHE A 64 -2.78 -12.50 -0.27
CA PHE A 64 -1.52 -11.94 -0.74
C PHE A 64 -1.64 -11.33 -2.14
N ARG A 65 -2.57 -11.80 -2.98
CA ARG A 65 -2.91 -11.11 -4.22
C ARG A 65 -3.43 -9.69 -3.95
N TYR A 66 -4.38 -9.53 -3.03
CA TYR A 66 -4.91 -8.21 -2.65
C TYR A 66 -3.83 -7.30 -2.03
N TRP A 67 -3.00 -7.86 -1.15
CA TRP A 67 -1.90 -7.11 -0.55
C TRP A 67 -0.87 -6.65 -1.59
N ASN A 68 -0.45 -7.54 -2.49
CA ASN A 68 0.52 -7.20 -3.53
C ASN A 68 -0.06 -6.20 -4.55
N GLU A 69 -1.34 -6.34 -4.90
CA GLU A 69 -2.03 -5.36 -5.76
C GLU A 69 -2.01 -3.96 -5.13
N PHE A 70 -2.30 -3.86 -3.83
CA PHE A 70 -2.26 -2.62 -3.08
C PHE A 70 -0.85 -2.03 -2.98
N ILE A 71 0.15 -2.83 -2.61
CA ILE A 71 1.52 -2.34 -2.42
C ILE A 71 2.15 -1.88 -3.74
N LEU A 72 1.77 -2.47 -4.88
CA LEU A 72 2.24 -2.08 -6.22
C LEU A 72 1.52 -0.83 -6.79
N GLU A 73 0.69 -0.15 -6.01
CA GLU A 73 0.20 1.17 -6.38
C GLU A 73 1.27 2.23 -6.11
N GLU A 74 1.53 3.12 -7.07
CA GLU A 74 2.63 4.12 -7.00
C GLU A 74 2.64 4.95 -5.72
N ILE A 75 1.46 5.33 -5.25
CA ILE A 75 1.20 6.06 -4.01
C ILE A 75 1.59 5.31 -2.73
N ASN A 76 1.82 4.00 -2.83
CA ASN A 76 2.22 3.10 -1.75
C ASN A 76 3.69 2.64 -1.86
N HIS A 77 4.47 3.06 -2.87
CA HIS A 77 5.88 2.62 -3.03
C HIS A 77 6.87 3.31 -2.09
N HIS A 78 6.51 4.48 -1.57
CA HIS A 78 7.35 5.18 -0.61
C HIS A 78 7.20 4.53 0.77
N LEU A 79 7.96 3.46 0.98
CA LEU A 79 7.90 2.63 2.18
C LEU A 79 9.12 2.87 3.07
N SER A 80 9.04 3.85 3.95
CA SER A 80 9.78 3.77 5.20
C SER A 80 9.11 2.72 6.10
N PRO A 81 9.86 1.90 6.86
CA PRO A 81 9.29 0.95 7.82
C PRO A 81 8.25 1.60 8.77
N TYR A 82 8.47 2.86 9.15
CA TYR A 82 7.55 3.64 10.01
C TYR A 82 6.17 3.92 9.37
N GLN A 83 6.01 3.74 8.06
CA GLN A 83 4.75 3.98 7.36
C GLN A 83 3.87 2.73 7.29
N MET A 84 4.35 1.55 7.71
CA MET A 84 3.58 0.29 7.69
C MET A 84 2.21 0.39 8.40
N PRO A 85 2.09 0.96 9.61
CA PRO A 85 0.80 1.11 10.29
C PRO A 85 -0.19 1.97 9.49
N MET A 86 0.29 3.02 8.82
CA MET A 86 -0.53 3.90 8.00
C MET A 86 -1.02 3.17 6.74
N LEU A 87 -0.15 2.40 6.10
CA LEU A 87 -0.50 1.61 4.92
C LEU A 87 -1.51 0.52 5.22
N LEU A 88 -1.37 -0.17 6.36
CA LEU A 88 -2.35 -1.17 6.78
C LEU A 88 -3.73 -0.54 7.03
N LYS A 89 -3.81 0.65 7.62
CA LYS A 89 -5.08 1.39 7.76
C LYS A 89 -5.70 1.71 6.40
N ARG A 90 -4.87 2.12 5.45
CA ARG A 90 -5.30 2.43 4.09
C ARG A 90 -5.76 1.18 3.33
N PHE A 91 -5.01 0.09 3.42
CA PHE A 91 -5.38 -1.21 2.87
C PHE A 91 -6.72 -1.69 3.42
N ILE A 92 -6.95 -1.59 4.74
CA ILE A 92 -8.26 -1.88 5.34
C ILE A 92 -9.33 -1.00 4.71
N LYS A 93 -9.12 0.31 4.59
CA LYS A 93 -10.12 1.23 4.01
C LYS A 93 -10.54 0.83 2.58
N GLU A 94 -9.61 0.37 1.77
CA GLU A 94 -9.84 0.07 0.34
C GLU A 94 -10.25 -1.39 0.07
N TYR A 95 -9.80 -2.35 0.89
CA TYR A 95 -9.99 -3.78 0.65
C TYR A 95 -10.91 -4.45 1.67
N ARG A 96 -11.37 -3.78 2.72
CA ARG A 96 -12.23 -4.36 3.77
C ARG A 96 -13.42 -5.11 3.25
N GLU A 97 -14.21 -4.53 2.36
CA GLU A 97 -15.43 -5.18 1.87
C GLU A 97 -15.13 -6.41 0.99
N ARG A 98 -14.03 -6.37 0.23
CA ARG A 98 -13.53 -7.54 -0.52
C ARG A 98 -13.05 -8.63 0.43
N MET A 99 -12.25 -8.28 1.44
CA MET A 99 -11.75 -9.21 2.44
C MET A 99 -12.89 -9.87 3.24
N LYS A 100 -13.95 -9.13 3.57
CA LYS A 100 -15.13 -9.69 4.25
C LYS A 100 -15.88 -10.67 3.35
N LYS A 101 -16.09 -10.31 2.09
CA LYS A 101 -16.81 -11.15 1.12
C LYS A 101 -16.10 -12.50 0.90
N ASP A 102 -14.76 -12.47 0.87
CA ASP A 102 -13.93 -13.63 0.56
C ASP A 102 -13.39 -14.35 1.83
N ASP A 103 -13.92 -14.01 3.02
CA ASP A 103 -13.55 -14.58 4.32
C ASP A 103 -12.02 -14.56 4.63
N LEU A 104 -11.39 -13.41 4.40
CA LEU A 104 -9.93 -13.24 4.53
C LEU A 104 -9.49 -12.60 5.85
N PHE A 105 -10.38 -12.52 6.84
CA PHE A 105 -10.08 -11.87 8.13
C PHE A 105 -8.90 -12.53 8.84
N SER A 106 -8.91 -13.86 8.96
CA SER A 106 -7.82 -14.61 9.61
C SER A 106 -6.49 -14.41 8.90
N ASN A 107 -6.48 -14.38 7.56
CA ASN A 107 -5.28 -14.12 6.76
C ASN A 107 -4.70 -12.73 7.07
N PHE A 108 -5.55 -11.71 7.21
CA PHE A 108 -5.11 -10.38 7.62
C PHE A 108 -4.54 -10.35 9.04
N VAL A 109 -5.15 -11.07 9.99
CA VAL A 109 -4.63 -11.20 11.36
C VAL A 109 -3.25 -11.83 11.37
N TYR A 110 -3.06 -12.93 10.62
CA TYR A 110 -1.76 -13.59 10.49
C TYR A 110 -0.71 -12.67 9.87
N HIS A 111 -1.08 -11.91 8.84
CA HIS A 111 -0.19 -10.93 8.25
C HIS A 111 0.25 -9.85 9.25
N CYS A 112 -0.68 -9.34 10.06
CA CYS A 112 -0.35 -8.38 11.13
C CYS A 112 0.57 -9.02 12.19
N ALA A 113 0.36 -10.27 12.56
CA ALA A 113 1.23 -10.98 13.50
C ALA A 113 2.66 -11.08 12.97
N VAL A 114 2.82 -11.44 11.69
CA VAL A 114 4.14 -11.48 11.03
C VAL A 114 4.79 -10.09 11.03
N LEU A 115 4.05 -9.04 10.66
CA LEU A 115 4.58 -7.67 10.66
C LEU A 115 5.00 -7.19 12.06
N ARG A 116 4.26 -7.60 13.10
CA ARG A 116 4.63 -7.33 14.49
C ARG A 116 5.93 -8.04 14.85
N ASP A 117 6.06 -9.31 14.50
CA ASP A 117 7.25 -10.11 14.82
C ASP A 117 8.53 -9.54 14.14
N PHE A 118 8.37 -8.88 12.99
CA PHE A 118 9.43 -8.12 12.30
C PHE A 118 9.60 -6.67 12.77
N ASN A 119 8.87 -6.22 13.80
CA ASN A 119 8.87 -4.86 14.35
C ASN A 119 8.41 -3.76 13.35
N PHE A 120 7.60 -4.11 12.35
CA PHE A 120 6.95 -3.13 11.48
C PHE A 120 5.73 -2.48 12.12
N ILE A 121 5.09 -3.16 13.07
CA ILE A 121 3.98 -2.64 13.85
C ILE A 121 4.13 -3.06 15.32
N SER A 122 3.60 -2.25 16.22
CA SER A 122 3.47 -2.54 17.65
C SER A 122 2.18 -3.27 18.00
N ASP A 123 2.09 -3.84 19.20
CA ASP A 123 0.86 -4.46 19.71
C ASP A 123 -0.34 -3.50 19.73
N ASN A 124 -0.10 -2.23 20.09
CA ASN A 124 -1.13 -1.20 20.10
C ASN A 124 -1.64 -0.89 18.68
N GLU A 125 -0.75 -0.89 17.69
CA GLU A 125 -1.13 -0.71 16.29
C GLU A 125 -1.90 -1.91 15.76
N MET A 126 -1.48 -3.12 16.09
CA MET A 126 -2.23 -4.34 15.75
C MET A 126 -3.65 -4.29 16.34
N TYR A 127 -3.80 -3.97 17.62
CA TYR A 127 -5.13 -3.81 18.26
C TYR A 127 -5.99 -2.77 17.52
N THR A 128 -5.41 -1.62 17.20
CA THR A 128 -6.09 -0.53 16.48
C THR A 128 -6.57 -1.01 15.10
N LEU A 129 -5.70 -1.69 14.34
CA LEU A 129 -6.02 -2.21 13.01
C LEU A 129 -7.15 -3.24 13.04
N LEU A 130 -7.11 -4.17 14.00
CA LEU A 130 -8.17 -5.18 14.15
C LEU A 130 -9.50 -4.55 14.53
N SER A 131 -9.49 -3.58 15.45
CA SER A 131 -10.70 -2.83 15.81
C SER A 131 -11.30 -2.08 14.61
N LEU A 132 -10.44 -1.53 13.73
CA LEU A 132 -10.86 -0.83 12.52
C LEU A 132 -11.52 -1.78 11.52
N LEU A 133 -10.93 -2.97 11.32
CA LEU A 133 -11.47 -3.97 10.39
C LEU A 133 -12.84 -4.49 10.87
N LEU A 134 -12.97 -4.74 12.17
CA LEU A 134 -14.19 -5.27 12.80
C LEU A 134 -15.31 -4.24 12.96
N ASN A 135 -15.00 -2.94 13.11
CA ASN A 135 -16.01 -1.92 13.41
C ASN A 135 -17.01 -1.70 12.27
N LYS A 136 -18.24 -2.19 12.45
CA LYS A 136 -19.39 -1.86 11.58
C LYS A 136 -19.88 -0.44 11.89
N ARG A 137 -19.22 0.58 11.35
CA ARG A 137 -19.92 1.86 11.12
C ARG A 137 -20.55 1.82 9.75
#